data_AF-A0A661BLD7-F1
#
_entry.id   AF-A0A661BLD7-F1
#
_cell.length_a   1.000
_cell.length_b   1.000
_cell.length_c   1.000
_cell.angle_alpha   90.00
_cell.angle_beta   90.00
_cell.angle_gamma   90.00
#
_symmetry.space_group_name_H-M   'P 1'
#
loop_
_entity.id
_entity.type
_entity.pdbx_description
1 polymer ?
#
loop_
_entity_poly.entity_id
_entity_poly.type
_entity_poly.pdbx_seq_one_letter_code
_entity_poly.pdbx_strand_id
1 'polypeptide(L)'
;MSGNTIGKLFSVTSFGESHGAAIGCVVDGCPPGLPLSEADLQPDLERRRPGKTRHTSQRREPDTVQTLSGVFEGLTTGAPIGLLVENVDQRPKDYAELRLAFRP
;
A
#
# COMPACT_ATOMS: atom_id res chain seq x y z
N MET A 1 -11.92 12.76 -7.27
CA MET A 1 -12.46 11.93 -6.17
C MET A 1 -11.95 12.54 -4.87
N SER A 2 -12.85 12.86 -3.93
CA SER A 2 -12.50 13.40 -2.61
C SER A 2 -12.68 12.31 -1.55
N GLY A 3 -11.78 12.22 -0.57
CA GLY A 3 -11.91 11.28 0.55
C GLY A 3 -10.83 10.19 0.63
N ASN A 4 -9.59 10.50 0.28
CA ASN A 4 -8.46 9.58 0.44
C ASN A 4 -7.74 9.71 1.80
N THR A 5 -8.21 10.60 2.68
CA THR A 5 -7.67 10.79 4.02
C THR A 5 -8.68 10.36 5.08
N ILE A 6 -8.22 9.57 6.04
CA ILE A 6 -8.97 9.22 7.26
C ILE A 6 -8.19 9.65 8.50
N GLY A 7 -8.88 10.09 9.54
CA GLY A 7 -8.29 10.51 10.81
C GLY A 7 -8.23 12.02 11.02
N LYS A 8 -7.72 12.46 12.17
CA LYS A 8 -7.63 13.89 12.55
C LYS A 8 -6.27 14.26 13.15
N LEU A 9 -5.89 13.60 14.24
CA LEU A 9 -4.57 13.78 14.86
C LEU A 9 -3.58 12.76 14.32
N PHE A 10 -4.00 11.50 14.32
CA PHE A 10 -3.37 10.44 13.54
C PHE A 10 -4.18 10.28 12.26
N SER A 11 -3.58 10.55 11.11
CA SER A 11 -4.27 10.47 9.81
C SER A 11 -3.50 9.67 8.78
N VAL A 12 -4.24 9.00 7.91
CA VAL A 12 -3.69 8.22 6.81
C VAL A 12 -4.27 8.75 5.52
N THR A 13 -3.40 9.17 4.61
CA THR A 13 -3.75 9.62 3.26
C THR A 13 -3.22 8.62 2.24
N SER A 14 -4.10 7.96 1.48
CA SER A 14 -3.70 6.98 0.46
C SER A 14 -3.61 7.57 -0.95
N PHE A 15 -2.83 6.91 -1.80
CA PHE A 15 -2.70 7.24 -3.23
C PHE A 15 -2.36 6.01 -4.06
N GLY A 16 -2.43 6.18 -5.39
CA GLY A 16 -2.09 5.16 -6.38
C GLY A 16 -3.27 4.31 -6.82
N GLU A 17 -3.08 3.65 -7.96
CA GLU A 17 -4.04 2.74 -8.58
C GLU A 17 -3.48 1.32 -8.67
N SER A 18 -4.36 0.31 -8.65
CA SER A 18 -3.98 -1.10 -8.81
C SER A 18 -3.28 -1.43 -10.14
N HIS A 19 -3.39 -0.53 -11.11
CA HIS A 19 -2.77 -0.65 -12.44
C HIS A 19 -1.66 0.38 -12.66
N GLY A 20 -1.43 1.26 -11.68
CA GLY A 20 -0.33 2.22 -11.71
C GLY A 20 1.00 1.55 -11.37
N ALA A 21 2.06 2.36 -11.30
CA ALA A 21 3.39 1.89 -10.92
C ALA A 21 3.43 1.30 -9.50
N ALA A 22 2.71 1.95 -8.57
CA ALA A 22 2.69 1.59 -7.17
C ALA A 22 1.42 2.13 -6.51
N ILE A 23 1.13 1.60 -5.33
CA ILE A 23 0.18 2.17 -4.38
C ILE A 23 0.93 2.60 -3.12
N GLY A 24 0.37 3.54 -2.37
CA GLY A 24 1.03 3.99 -1.15
C GLY A 24 0.13 4.81 -0.24
N CYS A 25 0.72 5.23 0.87
CA CYS A 25 0.08 6.15 1.78
C CYS A 25 1.10 7.01 2.53
N VAL A 26 0.59 8.09 3.11
CA VAL A 26 1.29 8.92 4.09
C VAL A 26 0.54 8.82 5.41
N VAL A 27 1.26 8.52 6.48
CA VAL A 27 0.75 8.48 7.84
C VAL A 27 1.30 9.66 8.62
N ASP A 28 0.40 10.51 9.10
CA ASP A 28 0.70 11.71 9.87
C ASP A 28 0.32 11.54 11.35
N GLY A 29 1.02 12.27 12.22
CA GLY A 29 0.71 12.32 13.66
C GLY A 29 1.27 11.16 14.48
N CYS A 30 2.18 10.37 13.91
CA CYS A 30 2.93 9.38 14.67
C CYS A 30 3.97 10.10 15.56
N PRO A 31 4.01 9.85 16.89
CA PRO A 31 5.01 10.47 17.75
C PRO A 31 6.42 9.96 17.42
N PRO A 32 7.47 10.75 17.70
CA PRO A 32 8.87 10.31 17.53
C PRO A 32 9.28 9.25 18.55
N GLY A 33 10.30 8.46 18.20
CA GLY A 33 10.95 7.50 19.09
C GLY A 33 10.29 6.11 19.18
N LEU A 34 9.32 5.82 18.32
CA LEU A 34 8.73 4.48 18.23
C LEU A 34 9.56 3.60 17.29
N PRO A 35 9.90 2.36 17.67
CA PRO A 35 10.49 1.39 16.76
C PRO A 35 9.56 1.10 15.59
N LEU A 36 10.07 1.23 14.37
CA LEU A 36 9.34 0.89 13.16
C LEU A 36 10.30 0.46 12.04
N SER A 37 9.97 -0.66 11.40
CA SER A 37 10.62 -1.20 10.22
C SER A 37 9.61 -1.82 9.27
N GLU A 38 10.00 -2.07 8.02
CA GLU A 38 9.17 -2.77 7.04
C GLU A 38 8.77 -4.17 7.53
N ALA A 39 9.62 -4.82 8.33
CA ALA A 39 9.37 -6.15 8.89
C ALA A 39 8.19 -6.15 9.89
N ASP A 40 7.89 -5.02 10.52
CA ASP A 40 6.74 -4.89 11.42
C ASP A 40 5.42 -4.86 10.63
N LEU A 41 5.46 -4.39 9.38
CA LEU A 41 4.30 -4.21 8.50
C LEU A 41 4.07 -5.43 7.60
N GLN A 42 5.12 -6.13 7.20
CA GLN A 42 5.05 -7.25 6.26
C GLN A 42 4.05 -8.36 6.67
N PRO A 43 3.94 -8.78 7.94
CA PRO A 43 2.97 -9.80 8.36
C PRO A 43 1.51 -9.37 8.14
N ASP A 44 1.21 -8.07 8.21
CA ASP A 44 -0.13 -7.56 7.93
C ASP A 44 -0.45 -7.58 6.44
N LEU A 45 0.54 -7.28 5.60
CA LEU A 45 0.43 -7.36 4.14
C LEU A 45 0.23 -8.81 3.69
N GLU A 46 1.02 -9.74 4.22
CA GLU A 46 0.88 -11.17 3.95
C GLU A 46 -0.46 -11.75 4.44
N ARG A 47 -0.98 -11.23 5.55
CA ARG A 47 -2.33 -11.59 6.03
C ARG A 47 -3.39 -11.20 5.01
N ARG A 48 -3.28 -10.01 4.42
CA ARG A 48 -4.24 -9.43 3.47
C ARG A 48 -4.14 -10.01 2.06
N ARG A 49 -2.97 -10.52 1.66
CA ARG A 49 -2.70 -11.02 0.30
C ARG A 49 -3.77 -12.04 -0.17
N PRO A 50 -4.45 -11.80 -1.32
CA PRO A 50 -5.32 -12.78 -1.95
C PRO A 50 -4.49 -13.95 -2.53
N GLY A 51 -5.11 -15.07 -2.89
CA GLY A 51 -4.38 -16.22 -3.45
C GLY A 51 -4.13 -17.38 -2.48
N LYS A 52 -4.62 -17.29 -1.22
CA LYS A 52 -4.47 -18.38 -0.22
C LYS A 52 -5.31 -19.62 -0.53
N THR A 53 -6.34 -19.50 -1.36
CA THR A 53 -7.21 -20.61 -1.74
C THR A 53 -7.27 -20.76 -3.26
N ARG A 54 -7.57 -21.98 -3.73
CA ARG A 54 -7.64 -22.33 -5.16
C ARG A 54 -8.69 -21.52 -5.96
N HIS A 55 -9.54 -20.76 -5.27
CA HIS A 55 -10.62 -19.95 -5.85
C HIS A 55 -10.30 -18.45 -5.90
N THR A 56 -9.12 -18.03 -5.45
CA THR A 56 -8.69 -16.63 -5.47
C THR A 56 -7.68 -16.38 -6.61
N SER A 57 -7.47 -15.12 -6.99
CA SER A 57 -6.60 -14.78 -8.12
C SER A 57 -5.20 -15.38 -7.94
N GLN A 58 -4.59 -15.83 -9.04
CA GLN A 58 -3.23 -16.39 -9.02
C GLN A 58 -2.14 -15.30 -8.93
N ARG A 59 -2.52 -14.02 -8.83
CA ARG A 59 -1.57 -12.91 -8.76
C ARG A 59 -0.78 -13.04 -7.46
N ARG A 60 0.53 -13.16 -7.63
CA ARG A 60 1.50 -13.20 -6.54
C ARG A 60 2.26 -11.89 -6.50
N GLU A 61 1.58 -10.79 -6.17
CA GLU A 61 2.26 -9.55 -5.81
C GLU A 61 2.94 -9.79 -4.46
N PRO A 62 4.26 -9.60 -4.33
CA PRO A 62 4.97 -9.86 -3.08
C PRO A 62 4.54 -8.91 -1.95
N ASP A 63 3.75 -7.87 -2.26
CA ASP A 63 3.23 -6.85 -1.33
C ASP A 63 4.32 -6.38 -0.37
N THR A 64 5.50 -6.09 -0.90
CA THR A 64 6.63 -5.60 -0.12
C THR A 64 6.47 -4.11 0.06
N VAL A 65 6.42 -3.68 1.32
CA VAL A 65 6.37 -2.26 1.65
C VAL A 65 7.76 -1.69 1.75
N GLN A 66 7.90 -0.44 1.31
CA GLN A 66 9.08 0.38 1.47
C GLN A 66 8.72 1.65 2.25
N THR A 67 9.51 1.97 3.27
CA THR A 67 9.40 3.25 3.98
C THR A 67 10.22 4.31 3.24
N LEU A 68 9.56 5.40 2.86
CA LEU A 68 10.18 6.52 2.12
C LEU A 68 10.54 7.69 3.03
N SER A 69 9.88 7.86 4.17
CA SER A 69 10.08 8.98 5.09
C SER A 69 9.59 8.66 6.50
N GLY A 70 9.85 9.56 7.46
CA GLY A 70 9.27 9.49 8.81
C GLY A 70 9.93 8.47 9.75
N VAL A 71 10.91 7.70 9.27
CA VAL A 71 11.73 6.76 10.04
C VAL A 71 13.21 7.04 9.79
N PHE A 72 14.00 7.04 10.86
CA PHE A 72 15.45 7.17 10.80
C PHE A 72 16.06 6.26 11.88
N GLU A 73 17.08 5.47 11.51
CA GLU A 73 17.73 4.49 12.41
C GLU A 73 16.74 3.54 13.11
N GLY A 74 15.67 3.14 12.41
CA GLY A 74 14.64 2.23 12.94
C GLY A 74 13.67 2.86 13.93
N LEU A 75 13.71 4.20 14.09
CA LEU A 75 12.81 4.94 14.97
C LEU A 75 12.01 5.98 14.18
N THR A 76 10.75 6.20 14.56
CA THR A 76 9.93 7.27 14.00
C THR A 76 10.51 8.63 14.37
N THR A 77 10.48 9.57 13.44
CA THR A 77 11.05 10.92 13.63
C THR A 77 10.02 11.95 14.07
N GLY A 78 8.74 11.58 14.08
CA GLY A 78 7.61 12.51 14.27
C GLY A 78 7.18 13.21 12.97
N ALA A 79 7.95 13.08 11.90
CA ALA A 79 7.58 13.53 10.57
C ALA A 79 6.62 12.52 9.90
N PRO A 80 5.93 12.92 8.81
CA PRO A 80 5.03 12.04 8.09
C PRO A 80 5.75 10.78 7.58
N ILE A 81 5.15 9.61 7.81
CA ILE A 81 5.68 8.31 7.39
C ILE A 81 5.11 7.99 6.02
N GLY A 82 5.95 8.03 4.99
CA GLY A 82 5.59 7.64 3.63
C GLY A 82 5.82 6.15 3.41
N LEU A 83 4.80 5.44 2.93
CA LEU A 83 4.85 4.02 2.64
C LEU A 83 4.49 3.78 1.16
N LEU A 84 5.24 2.89 0.51
CA LEU A 84 5.07 2.52 -0.89
C LEU A 84 5.05 1.00 -1.06
N VAL A 85 4.18 0.50 -1.93
CA VAL A 85 4.17 -0.89 -2.40
C VAL A 85 4.15 -0.87 -3.92
N GLU A 86 5.16 -1.49 -4.54
CA GLU A 86 5.26 -1.56 -6.00
C GLU A 86 4.33 -2.64 -6.59
N ASN A 87 3.66 -2.31 -7.69
CA ASN A 87 2.82 -3.27 -8.41
C ASN A 87 3.69 -4.10 -9.37
N VAL A 88 3.90 -5.38 -9.09
CA VAL A 88 4.84 -6.24 -9.83
C VAL A 88 4.22 -6.96 -11.04
N ASP A 89 2.91 -7.22 -11.03
CA ASP A 89 2.22 -7.96 -12.11
C ASP A 89 1.26 -7.05 -12.89
N GLN A 90 1.82 -5.97 -13.46
CA GLN A 90 1.11 -5.17 -14.46
C GLN A 90 1.02 -5.97 -15.76
N ARG A 91 -0.05 -6.75 -15.92
CA ARG A 91 -0.46 -7.28 -17.22
C ARG A 91 -1.46 -6.32 -17.85
N PRO A 92 -1.01 -5.28 -18.59
CA PRO A 92 -1.94 -4.36 -19.26
C PRO A 92 -2.84 -5.08 -20.28
N LYS A 93 -2.43 -6.25 -20.77
CA LYS A 93 -3.18 -7.05 -21.76
C LYS A 93 -4.50 -7.61 -21.23
N ASP A 94 -4.63 -7.92 -19.94
CA ASP A 94 -5.85 -8.52 -19.38
C ASP A 94 -7.02 -7.53 -19.28
N TYR A 95 -6.75 -6.22 -19.47
CA TYR A 95 -7.75 -5.16 -19.37
C TYR A 95 -8.12 -4.51 -20.72
N ALA A 96 -7.53 -4.97 -21.82
CA ALA A 96 -7.84 -4.45 -23.16
C ALA A 96 -9.28 -4.75 -23.58
N GLU A 97 -9.81 -5.93 -23.26
CA GLU A 97 -11.18 -6.32 -23.63
C GLU A 97 -12.27 -5.67 -22.76
N LEU A 98 -11.93 -5.25 -21.54
CA LEU A 98 -12.86 -4.62 -20.59
C LEU A 98 -12.93 -3.09 -20.74
N ARG A 99 -12.15 -2.49 -21.64
CA ARG A 99 -12.09 -1.03 -21.83
C ARG A 99 -13.38 -0.44 -22.41
N LEU A 100 -14.22 -1.26 -23.04
CA LEU A 100 -15.42 -0.83 -23.76
C LEU A 100 -16.74 -1.30 -23.12
N ALA A 101 -16.69 -2.09 -22.04
CA ALA A 101 -17.88 -2.65 -21.40
C ALA A 101 -18.02 -2.13 -19.96
N PHE A 102 -19.18 -1.56 -19.63
CA PHE A 102 -19.55 -1.34 -18.23
C PHE A 102 -19.77 -2.70 -17.57
N ARG A 103 -19.14 -2.92 -16.40
CA ARG A 103 -19.48 -4.08 -15.58
C ARG A 103 -20.91 -3.90 -15.02
N PRO A 104 -21.73 -4.96 -14.94
CA PRO A 104 -23.08 -4.91 -14.37
C PRO A 104 -23.12 -4.29 -12.97
#